data_AF-A0A3M1ABP2-F1
#
_entry.id   AF-A0A3M1ABP2-F1
#
_cell.length_a   1.000
_cell.length_b   1.000
_cell.length_c   1.000
_cell.angle_alpha   90.00
_cell.angle_beta   90.00
_cell.angle_gamma   90.00
#
_symmetry.space_group_name_H-M   'P 1'
#
loop_
_entity.id
_entity.type
_entity.pdbx_description
1 polymer ?
#
loop_
_entity_poly.entity_id
_entity_poly.type
_entity_poly.pdbx_seq_one_letter_code
_entity_poly.pdbx_strand_id
1 'polypeptide(L)' 'MLEGIRIIEIEGLGPAPFAAMMLAELGAEVIVVHRPTPAETPRAPGPNLL' A
#
# COMPACT_ATOMS: atom_id res chain seq x y z
N MET A 1 16.26 8.33 -10.68
CA MET A 1 16.06 7.35 -11.77
C MET A 1 14.62 7.39 -12.29
N LEU A 2 13.63 7.61 -11.43
CA LEU A 2 12.20 7.66 -11.78
C LEU A 2 11.59 9.08 -11.65
N GLU A 3 12.42 10.12 -11.59
CA GLU A 3 11.94 11.50 -11.53
C GLU A 3 11.03 11.83 -12.72
N GLY A 4 9.90 12.48 -12.44
CA GLY A 4 8.89 12.82 -13.43
C GLY A 4 7.94 11.67 -13.80
N ILE A 5 8.12 10.47 -13.25
CA ILE A 5 7.19 9.35 -13.42
C ILE A 5 6.13 9.38 -12.33
N ARG A 6 4.86 9.28 -12.74
CA ARG A 6 3.69 9.19 -11.84
C ARG A 6 3.15 7.77 -11.85
N ILE A 7 2.99 7.17 -10.67
CA ILE A 7 2.56 5.79 -10.49
C ILE A 7 1.29 5.79 -9.66
N ILE A 8 0.28 5.09 -10.13
CA ILE A 8 -0.97 4.86 -9.40
C ILE A 8 -0.89 3.47 -8.76
N GLU A 9 -0.88 3.42 -7.44
CA GLU A 9 -1.01 2.19 -6.68
C GLU A 9 -2.48 1.98 -6.29
N ILE A 10 -3.00 0.77 -6.46
CA ILE A 10 -4.30 0.39 -5.88
C ILE A 10 -4.03 -0.30 -4.56
N GLU A 11 -4.70 0.12 -3.49
CA GLU A 11 -4.36 -0.34 -2.13
C GLU A 11 -4.30 -1.87 -2.02
N GLY A 12 -3.15 -2.34 -1.54
CA GLY A 12 -2.85 -3.75 -1.31
C GLY A 12 -2.24 -3.97 0.07
N LEU A 13 -2.10 -5.23 0.45
CA LEU A 13 -1.40 -5.63 1.67
C LEU A 13 -0.11 -6.36 1.29
N GLY A 14 0.98 -6.08 2.00
CA GLY A 14 2.25 -6.81 1.87
C GLY A 14 3.11 -6.32 0.70
N PRO A 15 3.36 -7.14 -0.33
CA PRO A 15 4.39 -6.85 -1.35
C PRO A 15 4.08 -5.64 -2.23
N ALA A 16 2.80 -5.32 -2.48
CA ALA A 16 2.39 -4.16 -3.28
C ALA A 16 2.84 -2.82 -2.66
N PRO A 17 2.48 -2.48 -1.41
CA PRO A 17 2.92 -1.23 -0.80
C PRO A 17 4.44 -1.19 -0.58
N PHE A 18 5.08 -2.34 -0.35
CA PHE A 18 6.54 -2.40 -0.27
C PHE A 18 7.22 -2.01 -1.59
N ALA A 19 6.75 -2.55 -2.72
CA ALA A 19 7.28 -2.19 -4.03
C ALA A 19 7.03 -0.70 -4.35
N ALA A 20 5.84 -0.19 -4.01
CA ALA A 20 5.48 1.21 -4.20
C ALA A 20 6.43 2.16 -3.42
N MET A 21 6.77 1.82 -2.18
CA MET A 21 7.75 2.55 -1.39
C MET A 21 9.13 2.57 -2.05
N MET A 22 9.63 1.44 -2.53
CA MET A 22 10.92 1.37 -3.24
C MET A 22 10.93 2.23 -4.51
N LEU A 23 9.83 2.26 -5.26
CA LEU A 23 9.70 3.10 -6.45
C LEU A 23 9.70 4.59 -6.10
N ALA A 24 9.06 4.97 -4.98
CA ALA A 24 9.10 6.33 -4.47
C ALA A 24 10.53 6.74 -4.07
N GLU A 25 11.30 5.86 -3.41
CA GLU A 25 12.71 6.10 -3.07
C GLU A 25 13.60 6.35 -4.30
N LEU A 26 13.26 5.75 -5.45
CA LEU A 26 13.96 5.98 -6.72
C LEU A 26 13.55 7.29 -7.45
N GLY A 27 12.61 8.05 -6.86
CA GLY A 27 12.18 9.37 -7.29
C GLY A 27 10.82 9.45 -7.99
N ALA A 28 10.01 8.38 -7.96
CA ALA A 28 8.67 8.40 -8.56
C ALA A 28 7.65 9.14 -7.67
N GLU A 29 6.69 9.83 -8.29
CA GLU A 29 5.47 10.30 -7.60
C GLU A 29 4.48 9.13 -7.51
N VAL A 30 4.28 8.57 -6.32
CA VAL A 30 3.37 7.46 -6.10
C VAL A 30 2.09 7.96 -5.43
N ILE A 31 0.94 7.66 -6.04
CA ILE A 31 -0.39 8.01 -5.55
C ILE A 31 -1.14 6.71 -5.23
N VAL A 32 -1.51 6.53 -3.96
CA VAL A 32 -2.26 5.36 -3.51
C VAL A 32 -3.76 5.64 -3.58
N VAL A 33 -4.49 4.78 -4.28
CA VAL A 33 -5.94 4.79 -4.37
C VAL A 33 -6.50 3.78 -3.37
N HIS A 34 -7.18 4.33 -2.37
CA HIS A 34 -7.88 3.54 -1.36
C HIS A 34 -9.27 3.11 -1.85
N ARG A 35 -9.74 1.93 -1.41
CA ARG A 35 -11.12 1.52 -1.63
C ARG A 35 -12.03 2.41 -0.76
N PRO A 36 -13.24 2.73 -1.22
CA PRO A 36 -14.21 3.48 -0.42
C PRO A 36 -14.59 2.78 0.89
N THR A 37 -14.42 1.45 0.94
CA THR A 37 -14.68 0.62 2.11
C THR A 37 -13.47 -0.26 2.35
N PRO A 38 -12.91 -0.28 3.58
CA PRO A 38 -11.82 -1.18 3.92
C PRO A 38 -12.22 -2.63 3.62
N ALA A 39 -11.30 -3.39 3.04
CA ALA A 39 -11.49 -4.84 2.95
C ALA A 39 -11.62 -5.43 4.36
N GLU A 40 -12.54 -6.36 4.55
CA GLU A 40 -12.55 -7.19 5.76
C GLU A 40 -11.25 -7.97 5.81
N THR A 41 -10.32 -7.55 6.66
CA THR A 41 -9.08 -8.28 6.89
C THR A 41 -9.43 -9.57 7.63
N PRO A 42 -9.14 -10.78 7.12
CA PRO A 42 -9.51 -12.04 7.78
C PRO A 42 -8.77 -12.34 9.11
N ARG A 43 -8.21 -11.32 9.78
CA ARG A 43 -7.51 -11.48 11.05
C ARG A 43 -7.53 -10.19 11.86
N ALA A 44 -8.69 -9.87 12.44
CA ALA A 44 -8.63 -9.35 13.80
C ALA A 44 -8.14 -10.51 14.68
N PRO A 45 -7.04 -10.38 15.45
CA PRO A 45 -6.81 -11.31 16.53
C PRO A 45 -8.06 -11.28 17.42
N GLY A 46 -8.63 -12.44 17.73
CA GLY A 46 -9.68 -12.53 18.74
C GLY A 46 -9.21 -11.87 20.04
N PRO A 47 -10.14 -11.47 20.92
CA PRO A 47 -9.79 -10.81 22.18
C PRO A 47 -8.74 -11.64 22.90
N ASN A 48 -7.64 -10.98 23.27
CA ASN A 48 -6.57 -11.60 24.03
C ASN A 48 -7.18 -12.13 25.34
N LEU A 49 -7.08 -13.44 25.59
CA LEU A 49 -7.64 -14.10 26.79
C LEU A 49 -6.68 -13.99 28.00
N LEU A 50 -5.94 -12.89 28.09
CA LEU A 50 -5.15 -12.53 29.26
C LEU A 50 -5.81 -11.36 29.99
#